data_AF-A0A090QY87-F1
#
_entry.id   AF-A0A090QY87-F1
#
_cell.length_a   1.000
_cell.length_b   1.000
_cell.length_c   1.000
_cell.angle_alpha   90.00
_cell.angle_beta   90.00
_cell.angle_gamma   90.00
#
_symmetry.space_group_name_H-M   'P 1'
#
loop_
_entity.id
_entity.type
_entity.pdbx_description
1 polymer ?
#
loop_
_entity_poly.entity_id
_entity_poly.type
_entity_poly.pdbx_seq_one_letter_code
_entity_poly.pdbx_strand_id
1 'polypeptide(L)' 'MQALKRAVMKIVGAIPLYLGYLWAGYSKEKTAWHDLYANTRVVKR' A
#
# COMPACT_ATOMS: atom_id res chain seq x y z
N MET A 1 -22.95 -8.35 15.26
CA MET A 1 -21.60 -8.81 14.85
C MET A 1 -21.09 -8.27 13.51
N GLN A 2 -21.95 -7.93 12.54
CA GLN A 2 -21.51 -7.51 11.19
C GLN A 2 -20.68 -6.21 11.17
N ALA A 3 -21.04 -5.22 11.99
CA ALA A 3 -20.34 -3.93 12.06
C ALA A 3 -18.90 -4.07 12.56
N LEU A 4 -18.68 -4.86 13.62
CA LEU A 4 -17.35 -5.13 14.17
C LEU A 4 -16.43 -5.81 13.14
N LYS A 5 -16.94 -6.83 12.43
CA LYS A 5 -16.20 -7.50 11.35
C LYS A 5 -15.78 -6.50 10.26
N ARG A 6 -16.68 -5.61 9.84
CA ARG A 6 -16.33 -4.57 8.83
C ARG A 6 -15.26 -3.63 9.36
N ALA A 7 -15.33 -3.21 10.62
CA ALA A 7 -14.33 -2.33 11.23
C ALA A 7 -12.94 -2.99 11.25
N VAL A 8 -12.85 -4.24 11.69
CA VAL A 8 -11.59 -5.00 11.72
C VAL A 8 -11.03 -5.16 10.31
N MET A 9 -11.86 -5.55 9.33
CA MET A 9 -11.40 -5.73 7.94
C MET A 9 -10.92 -4.43 7.31
N LYS A 10 -11.48 -3.27 7.68
CA LYS A 10 -10.97 -1.95 7.25
C LYS A 10 -9.57 -1.68 7.79
N ILE A 11 -9.31 -1.98 9.07
CA ILE A 11 -7.98 -1.81 9.66
C ILE A 11 -7.00 -2.77 9.00
N VAL A 12 -7.35 -4.04 8.86
CA VAL A 12 -6.49 -5.04 8.20
C VAL A 12 -6.16 -4.64 6.77
N GLY A 13 -7.15 -4.15 6.01
CA GLY A 13 -6.94 -3.65 4.64
C GLY A 13 -6.11 -2.36 4.57
N ALA A 14 -6.13 -1.54 5.61
CA ALA A 14 -5.33 -0.32 5.68
C ALA A 14 -3.83 -0.62 5.87
N ILE A 15 -3.48 -1.72 6.55
CA ILE A 15 -2.07 -2.11 6.81
C ILE A 15 -1.24 -2.19 5.51
N PRO A 16 -1.60 -2.99 4.48
CA PRO A 16 -0.80 -3.07 3.26
C PRO A 16 -0.79 -1.75 2.48
N LEU A 17 -1.83 -0.92 2.59
CA LEU A 17 -1.90 0.39 1.96
C LEU A 17 -0.84 1.33 2.54
N TYR A 18 -0.79 1.44 3.87
CA TYR A 18 0.20 2.28 4.56
C TYR A 18 1.62 1.71 4.46
N LEU A 19 1.79 0.39 4.56
CA LEU A 19 3.10 -0.24 4.37
C LEU A 19 3.64 -0.02 2.95
N GLY A 20 2.80 -0.17 1.93
CA GLY A 20 3.19 0.13 0.54
C GLY A 20 3.59 1.59 0.33
N TYR A 21 2.92 2.52 1.01
CA TYR A 21 3.27 3.94 0.99
C TYR A 21 4.59 4.25 1.73
N LEU A 22 4.79 3.67 2.92
CA LEU A 22 6.05 3.78 3.66
C LEU A 22 7.22 3.19 2.87
N TRP A 23 6.99 2.07 2.18
CA TRP A 23 7.96 1.45 1.29
C TRP A 23 8.35 2.37 0.12
N ALA A 24 7.43 3.12 -0.45
CA ALA A 24 7.75 4.11 -1.48
C ALA A 24 8.69 5.21 -0.96
N GLY A 25 8.61 5.58 0.32
CA GLY A 25 9.55 6.51 0.95
C GLY A 25 10.97 5.91 1.09
N TYR A 26 11.06 4.63 1.45
CA TYR A 26 12.31 3.92 1.72
C TYR A 26 13.01 3.40 0.45
N SER A 27 12.24 2.92 -0.53
CA SER A 27 12.74 2.38 -1.79
C SER A 27 13.57 3.43 -2.53
N LYS A 28 14.77 3.05 -2.98
CA LYS A 28 15.66 3.91 -3.79
C LYS A 28 14.96 4.41 -5.05
N GLU A 29 14.04 3.61 -5.58
CA GLU A 29 13.31 3.88 -6.80
C GLU A 29 12.00 4.63 -6.57
N LYS A 30 11.68 4.94 -5.30
CA LYS A 30 10.44 5.59 -4.85
C LYS A 30 9.16 4.89 -5.31
N THR A 31 9.20 3.56 -5.37
CA THR A 31 8.12 2.69 -5.84
C THR A 31 7.28 2.16 -4.68
N ALA A 32 5.96 2.25 -4.77
CA ALA A 32 5.06 1.58 -3.85
C ALA A 32 4.87 0.09 -4.21
N TRP A 33 4.29 -0.71 -3.31
CA TRP A 33 4.03 -2.12 -3.60
C TRP A 33 3.05 -2.33 -4.76
N HIS A 34 2.07 -1.44 -4.92
CA HIS A 34 1.15 -1.50 -6.06
C HIS A 34 1.85 -1.15 -7.38
N ASP A 35 2.82 -0.23 -7.35
CA ASP A 35 3.64 0.13 -8.52
C ASP A 35 4.51 -1.04 -8.99
N LEU A 36 5.10 -1.78 -8.04
CA LEU A 36 5.90 -2.97 -8.32
C LEU A 36 5.04 -4.07 -8.94
N TYR A 37 3.83 -4.29 -8.42
CA TYR A 37 2.91 -5.29 -8.96
C TYR A 37 2.43 -4.92 -10.37
N ALA A 38 2.12 -3.65 -10.62
CA ALA A 38 1.64 -3.18 -11.91
C ALA A 38 2.77 -2.90 -12.93
N ASN A 39 4.04 -3.02 -12.53
CA ASN A 39 5.20 -2.54 -13.29
C ASN A 39 5.07 -1.05 -13.71
N THR A 40 4.29 -0.26 -12.98
CA THR A 40 4.08 1.16 -13.23
C THR A 40 5.01 1.96 -12.35
N ARG A 41 6.14 2.42 -12.88
CA ARG A 41 7.06 3.28 -12.13
C ARG A 41 6.67 4.75 -12.30
N VAL A 42 6.33 5.43 -11.21
CA VAL A 42 5.98 6.88 -11.17
C VAL A 42 7.22 7.79 -11.29
N VAL A 43 8.35 7.27 -11.77
CA VAL A 43 9.57 8.04 -12.00
C VAL A 43 9.94 7.93 -13.48
N LYS A 44 9.35 8.82 -14.29
CA LYS A 44 9.95 9.22 -15.57
C LYS A 44 10.98 10.30 -15.26
N ARG A 45 12.17 10.15 -15.83
CA ARG A 45 13.32 11.06 -15.70
C ARG A 45 12.94 12.51 -15.96
#